data_AF-A0A3N7JZB9-F1
#
_entry.id   AF-A0A3N7JZB9-F1
#
_cell.length_a   1.000
_cell.length_b   1.000
_cell.length_c   1.000
_cell.angle_alpha   90.00
_cell.angle_beta   90.00
_cell.angle_gamma   90.00
#
_symmetry.space_group_name_H-M   'P 1'
#
loop_
_entity.id
_entity.type
_entity.pdbx_description
1 polymer ?
#
loop_
_entity_poly.entity_id
_entity_poly.type
_entity_poly.pdbx_seq_one_letter_code
_entity_poly.pdbx_strand_id
1 'polypeptide(L)'
;MREGDVGAEAQLLPVVTASFAFVGVVYKQGIRGAEADALLKEAEKAQAGMPPADLEHAQSACQTQGEGLLKNASFFERQFVSRAARKRVDRLRKPPAA
;
A
#
# COMPACT_ATOMS: atom_id res chain seq x y z
N MET A 1 2.50 -4.99 -23.87
CA MET A 1 3.52 -4.65 -22.85
C MET A 1 2.96 -3.47 -22.07
N ARG A 2 2.76 -3.58 -20.75
CA ARG A 2 2.21 -2.47 -19.94
C ARG A 2 3.33 -1.45 -19.72
N GLU A 3 3.47 -0.51 -20.64
CA GLU A 3 4.07 0.79 -20.32
C GLU A 3 3.26 1.37 -19.15
N GLY A 4 3.93 1.88 -18.12
CA GLY A 4 3.26 2.39 -16.92
C GLY A 4 2.31 3.53 -17.31
N ASP A 5 1.02 3.33 -17.11
CA ASP A 5 -0.01 4.34 -17.39
C ASP A 5 0.24 5.57 -16.49
N VAL A 6 0.71 6.64 -17.10
CA VAL A 6 1.02 7.90 -16.41
C VAL A 6 -0.27 8.55 -15.88
N GLY A 7 -1.43 8.28 -16.50
CA GLY A 7 -2.73 8.74 -16.03
C GLY A 7 -3.19 8.09 -14.73
N ALA A 8 -2.66 6.89 -14.41
CA ALA A 8 -2.98 6.19 -13.17
C ALA A 8 -2.29 6.80 -11.94
N GLU A 9 -1.31 7.69 -12.10
CA GLU A 9 -0.55 8.28 -10.98
C GLU A 9 -1.44 8.97 -9.95
N ALA A 10 -2.41 9.77 -10.41
CA ALA A 10 -3.32 10.50 -9.54
C ALA A 10 -4.18 9.57 -8.66
N GLN A 11 -4.45 8.35 -9.15
CA GLN A 11 -5.21 7.33 -8.43
C GLN A 11 -4.31 6.46 -7.54
N LEU A 12 -3.12 6.11 -8.03
CA LEU A 12 -2.19 5.23 -7.34
C LEU A 12 -1.46 5.90 -6.18
N LEU A 13 -1.10 7.18 -6.31
CA LEU A 13 -0.31 7.86 -5.30
C LEU A 13 -1.01 7.91 -3.93
N PRO A 14 -2.30 8.26 -3.80
CA PRO A 14 -3.02 8.20 -2.53
C PRO A 14 -3.07 6.79 -1.94
N VAL A 15 -3.40 5.79 -2.75
CA VAL A 15 -3.50 4.38 -2.32
C VAL A 15 -2.17 3.85 -1.80
N VAL A 16 -1.08 4.11 -2.54
CA VAL A 16 0.27 3.71 -2.13
C VAL A 16 0.70 4.45 -0.87
N THR A 17 0.35 5.73 -0.72
CA THR A 17 0.66 6.52 0.47
C THR A 17 -0.05 5.96 1.71
N ALA A 18 -1.35 5.68 1.63
CA ALA A 18 -2.12 5.07 2.72
C ALA A 18 -1.55 3.67 3.09
N SER A 19 -1.14 2.90 2.09
CA SER A 19 -0.52 1.58 2.30
C SER A 19 0.81 1.67 3.07
N PHE A 20 1.67 2.64 2.74
CA PHE A 20 2.92 2.85 3.48
C PHE A 20 2.68 3.33 4.91
N ALA A 21 1.64 4.11 5.17
CA ALA A 21 1.27 4.49 6.54
C ALA A 21 0.87 3.26 7.36
N PHE A 22 0.08 2.36 6.77
CA PHE A 22 -0.32 1.09 7.39
C PHE A 22 0.89 0.21 7.71
N VAL A 23 1.75 -0.05 6.72
CA VAL A 23 2.97 -0.86 6.90
C VAL A 23 3.93 -0.23 7.92
N GLY A 24 4.08 1.10 7.90
CA GLY A 24 4.93 1.82 8.85
C GLY A 24 4.47 1.67 10.30
N VAL A 25 3.16 1.64 10.55
CA VAL A 25 2.59 1.38 11.88
C VAL A 25 2.80 -0.07 12.31
N VAL A 26 2.58 -1.01 11.42
CA VAL A 26 2.83 -2.45 11.66
C VAL A 26 4.30 -2.71 11.99
N TYR A 27 5.22 -2.07 11.28
CA TYR A 27 6.66 -2.16 11.56
C TYR A 27 7.02 -1.58 12.93
N LYS A 28 6.41 -0.44 13.32
CA LYS A 28 6.59 0.13 14.66
C LYS A 28 6.07 -0.77 15.78
N GLN A 29 5.04 -1.58 15.50
CA GLN A 29 4.53 -2.57 16.44
C GLN A 29 5.46 -3.79 16.61
N GLY A 30 6.56 -3.84 15.85
CA GLY A 30 7.59 -4.86 15.99
C GLY A 30 7.34 -6.13 15.17
N ILE A 31 6.34 -6.12 14.27
CA ILE A 31 6.10 -7.24 13.35
C ILE A 31 7.29 -7.36 12.41
N ARG A 32 7.95 -8.52 12.45
CA ARG A 32 9.17 -8.81 11.67
C ARG A 32 8.83 -9.29 10.27
N GLY A 33 9.79 -9.19 9.34
CA GLY A 33 9.59 -9.54 7.93
C GLY A 33 8.92 -10.91 7.70
N ALA A 34 9.41 -11.96 8.36
CA ALA A 34 8.83 -13.31 8.19
C ALA A 34 7.37 -13.44 8.68
N GLU A 35 7.01 -12.72 9.73
CA GLU A 35 5.64 -12.68 10.25
C GLU A 35 4.73 -11.87 9.32
N ALA A 36 5.22 -10.74 8.82
CA ALA A 36 4.52 -9.94 7.83
C ALA A 36 4.28 -10.72 6.53
N ASP A 37 5.27 -11.49 6.06
CA ASP A 37 5.15 -12.35 4.88
C ASP A 37 4.13 -13.48 5.08
N ALA A 38 4.08 -14.06 6.29
CA ALA A 38 3.08 -15.06 6.64
C ALA A 38 1.66 -14.47 6.63
N LEU A 39 1.46 -13.32 7.28
CA LEU A 39 0.18 -12.60 7.29
C LEU A 39 -0.26 -12.18 5.89
N LEU A 40 0.68 -11.74 5.04
CA LEU A 40 0.40 -11.41 3.65
C LEU A 40 -0.10 -12.64 2.88
N LYS A 41 0.59 -13.77 3.00
CA LYS A 41 0.21 -15.02 2.32
C LYS A 41 -1.16 -15.52 2.77
N GLU A 42 -1.48 -15.38 4.05
CA GLU A 42 -2.80 -15.70 4.58
C GLU A 42 -3.89 -14.78 4.02
N ALA A 43 -3.62 -13.47 3.96
CA ALA A 43 -4.53 -12.50 3.37
C ALA A 43 -4.77 -12.74 1.87
N GLU A 44 -3.71 -13.04 1.10
CA GLU A 44 -3.80 -13.39 -0.32
C GLU A 44 -4.64 -14.65 -0.53
N LYS A 45 -4.43 -15.68 0.30
CA LYS A 45 -5.23 -16.91 0.24
C LYS A 45 -6.70 -16.65 0.58
N ALA A 46 -6.98 -15.81 1.57
CA ALA A 46 -8.33 -15.44 1.93
C ALA A 46 -9.01 -14.65 0.80
N GLN A 47 -8.30 -13.73 0.17
CA GLN A 47 -8.81 -12.90 -0.92
C GLN A 47 -9.02 -13.69 -2.23
N ALA A 48 -8.22 -14.72 -2.49
CA ALA A 48 -8.35 -15.54 -3.69
C ALA A 48 -9.71 -16.24 -3.83
N GLY A 49 -10.40 -16.48 -2.71
CA GLY A 49 -11.74 -17.08 -2.69
C GLY A 49 -12.88 -16.07 -2.49
N MET A 50 -12.60 -14.78 -2.33
CA MET A 50 -13.64 -13.78 -2.08
C MET A 50 -14.39 -13.39 -3.35
N PRO A 51 -15.71 -13.21 -3.28
CA PRO A 51 -16.46 -12.54 -4.32
C PRO A 51 -15.89 -11.14 -4.61
N PRO A 52 -15.95 -10.65 -5.86
CA PRO A 52 -15.39 -9.35 -6.23
C PRO A 52 -15.90 -8.17 -5.39
N ALA A 53 -17.20 -8.18 -5.03
CA ALA A 53 -17.80 -7.14 -4.21
C ALA A 53 -17.25 -7.14 -2.77
N ASP A 54 -17.03 -8.31 -2.19
CA ASP A 54 -16.47 -8.45 -0.84
C ASP A 54 -14.99 -8.06 -0.82
N LEU A 55 -14.26 -8.39 -1.89
CA LEU A 55 -12.87 -7.98 -2.06
C LEU A 55 -12.75 -6.46 -2.19
N GLU A 56 -13.62 -5.81 -2.96
CA GLU A 56 -13.67 -4.35 -3.08
C GLU A 56 -13.99 -3.68 -1.74
N HIS A 57 -14.95 -4.24 -0.99
CA HIS A 57 -15.28 -3.77 0.35
C HIS A 57 -14.09 -3.92 1.31
N ALA A 58 -13.39 -5.05 1.30
CA ALA A 58 -12.19 -5.26 2.10
C ALA A 58 -11.08 -4.25 1.74
N GLN A 59 -10.84 -4.03 0.44
CA GLN A 59 -9.81 -3.09 -0.04
C GLN A 59 -10.13 -1.64 0.35
N SER A 60 -11.39 -1.21 0.21
CA SER A 60 -11.82 0.15 0.60
C SER A 60 -11.71 0.37 2.12
N ALA A 61 -12.02 -0.64 2.93
CA ALA A 61 -11.82 -0.60 4.37
C ALA A 61 -10.33 -0.47 4.74
N CYS A 62 -9.44 -1.23 4.09
CA CYS A 62 -7.99 -1.11 4.27
C CYS A 62 -7.47 0.28 3.91
N GLN A 63 -7.95 0.87 2.81
CA GLN A 63 -7.56 2.22 2.41
C GLN A 63 -7.99 3.26 3.45
N THR A 64 -9.25 3.18 3.91
CA THR A 64 -9.79 4.08 4.95
C THR A 64 -8.96 4.01 6.24
N GLN A 65 -8.56 2.80 6.65
CA GLN A 65 -7.68 2.63 7.82
C GLN A 65 -6.30 3.26 7.60
N GLY A 66 -5.68 3.01 6.44
CA GLY A 66 -4.38 3.61 6.09
C GLY A 66 -4.41 5.13 6.08
N GLU A 67 -5.50 5.74 5.59
CA GLU A 67 -5.72 7.18 5.66
C GLU A 67 -5.84 7.69 7.11
N GLY A 68 -6.58 6.96 7.96
CA GLY A 68 -6.69 7.27 9.39
C GLY A 68 -5.32 7.26 10.08
N LEU A 69 -4.50 6.25 9.79
CA LEU A 69 -3.13 6.15 10.32
C LEU A 69 -2.24 7.29 9.83
N LEU A 70 -2.33 7.66 8.55
CA LEU A 70 -1.59 8.80 8.01
C LEU A 70 -2.01 10.12 8.65
N LYS A 71 -3.32 10.32 8.89
CA LYS A 71 -3.87 11.48 9.60
C LYS A 71 -3.39 11.55 11.05
N ASN A 72 -3.10 10.42 11.69
CA ASN A 72 -2.59 10.39 13.06
C ASN A 72 -1.05 10.41 13.15
N ALA A 73 -0.36 10.20 12.02
CA ALA A 73 1.10 10.22 11.95
C ALA A 73 1.67 11.64 12.15
N SER A 74 2.88 11.71 12.73
CA SER A 74 3.59 12.98 12.91
C SER A 74 4.01 13.59 11.56
N PHE A 75 4.37 14.89 11.57
CA PHE A 75 4.81 15.57 10.35
C PHE A 75 5.98 14.85 9.64
N PHE A 76 6.97 14.37 10.41
CA PHE A 76 8.11 13.65 9.87
C PHE A 76 7.73 12.30 9.27
N GLU A 77 6.81 11.58 9.91
CA GLU A 77 6.32 10.29 9.43
C GLU A 77 5.52 10.44 8.13
N ARG A 78 4.63 11.43 8.07
CA ARG A 78 3.88 11.74 6.84
C ARG A 78 4.82 12.07 5.69
N GLN A 79 5.88 12.83 5.95
CA GLN A 79 6.86 13.20 4.94
C GLN A 79 7.68 11.99 4.48
N PHE A 80 8.09 11.11 5.40
CA PHE A 80 8.78 9.87 5.06
C PHE A 80 7.90 8.96 4.20
N VAL A 81 6.66 8.73 4.64
CA VAL A 81 5.66 7.92 3.92
C VAL A 81 5.38 8.49 2.52
N SER A 82 5.18 9.80 2.40
CA SER A 82 4.93 10.45 1.11
C SER A 82 6.09 10.32 0.14
N ARG A 83 7.34 10.44 0.62
CA ARG A 83 8.55 10.25 -0.20
C ARG A 83 8.71 8.80 -0.65
N ALA A 84 8.47 7.85 0.25
CA ALA A 84 8.53 6.42 -0.07
C ALA A 84 7.46 6.03 -1.12
N ALA A 85 6.24 6.56 -0.97
CA ALA A 85 5.14 6.34 -1.89
C ALA A 85 5.44 6.86 -3.30
N ARG A 86 5.92 8.11 -3.42
CA ARG A 86 6.34 8.69 -4.70
C ARG A 86 7.42 7.86 -5.38
N LYS A 87 8.48 7.51 -4.64
CA LYS A 87 9.57 6.65 -5.16
C LYS A 87 9.06 5.30 -5.67
N ARG A 88 8.05 4.72 -5.01
CA ARG A 88 7.44 3.45 -5.44
C ARG A 88 6.65 3.62 -6.74
N VAL A 89 5.82 4.66 -6.84
CA VAL A 89 5.06 4.99 -8.05
C VAL A 89 6.02 5.29 -9.21
N ASP A 90 7.07 6.07 -8.97
CA ASP A 90 8.10 6.36 -9.97
C ASP A 90 8.79 5.08 -10.48
N ARG A 91 9.00 4.08 -9.62
CA ARG A 91 9.55 2.78 -10.03
C ARG A 91 8.57 2.01 -10.91
N LEU A 92 7.27 2.07 -10.60
CA LEU A 92 6.22 1.41 -11.40
C LEU A 92 6.04 2.07 -12.77
N ARG A 93 6.39 3.36 -12.89
CA ARG A 93 6.40 4.09 -14.16
C ARG A 93 7.58 3.75 -15.07
N LYS A 94 8.71 3.33 -14.50
CA LYS A 94 9.89 2.97 -15.29
C LYS A 94 9.65 1.62 -15.97
N PRO A 95 9.93 1.48 -17.28
CA PRO A 95 9.92 0.16 -17.91
C PRO A 95 10.91 -0.76 -17.18
N PRO A 96 10.64 -2.07 -17.11
CA PRO A 96 11.62 -3.01 -16.56
C PRO A 96 12.94 -2.82 -17.29
N ALA A 97 14.04 -2.70 -16.53
CA ALA A 97 15.37 -2.65 -17.13
C ALA A 97 15.54 -3.90 -18.02
N ALA A 98 15.88 -3.66 -19.29
CA ALA A 98 16.12 -4.69 -20.29
C ALA A 98 17.27 -5.62 -19.89
#